data_AF-A0A059FY69-F1
#
_entry.id   AF-A0A059FY69-F1
#
_cell.length_a   1.000
_cell.length_b   1.000
_cell.length_c   1.000
_cell.angle_alpha   90.00
_cell.angle_beta   90.00
_cell.angle_gamma   90.00
#
_symmetry.space_group_name_H-M   'P 1'
#
loop_
_entity.id
_entity.type
_entity.pdbx_description
1 polymer ?
#
loop_
_entity_poly.entity_id
_entity_poly.type
_entity_poly.pdbx_seq_one_letter_code
_entity_poly.pdbx_strand_id
1 'polypeptide(L)' 'MSRPGLDTNPLELGPDWFNTLFAEIGIDAEVKSLTSKSIGTGQIGENVRFVFEYAKAGPGAPKT' A
#
# COMPACT_ATOMS: atom_id res chain seq x y z
N MET A 1 5.02 10.51 15.46
CA MET A 1 4.00 9.69 14.79
C MET A 1 4.74 8.56 14.09
N SER A 2 4.50 7.31 14.51
CA SER A 2 5.16 6.13 13.96
C SER A 2 4.35 5.65 12.75
N ARG A 3 5.02 5.41 11.62
CA ARG A 3 4.41 4.71 10.48
C ARG A 3 3.92 3.32 10.92
N PRO A 4 2.89 2.72 10.29
CA PRO A 4 2.60 1.32 10.54
C PRO A 4 3.86 0.50 10.24
N GLY A 5 4.15 -0.46 11.12
CA GLY A 5 5.30 -1.34 10.96
C GLY A 5 5.19 -2.16 9.68
N LEU A 6 6.34 -2.43 9.05
CA LEU A 6 6.48 -3.45 8.01
C LEU A 6 7.17 -4.67 8.64
N ASP A 7 6.50 -5.26 9.63
CA ASP A 7 6.97 -6.40 10.43
C ASP A 7 6.48 -7.75 9.90
N THR A 8 5.73 -7.76 8.79
CA THR A 8 5.25 -8.95 8.09
C THR A 8 5.73 -9.01 6.62
N ASN A 9 5.43 -10.12 5.94
CA ASN A 9 5.65 -10.28 4.51
C ASN A 9 4.81 -9.23 3.74
N PRO A 10 5.40 -8.44 2.82
CA PRO A 10 4.68 -7.44 2.04
C PRO A 10 3.48 -8.00 1.23
N LEU A 11 3.48 -9.30 0.89
CA LEU A 11 2.36 -9.94 0.20
C LEU A 11 1.11 -10.13 1.08
N GLU A 12 1.27 -10.06 2.40
CA GLU A 12 0.18 -10.20 3.39
C GLU A 12 -0.45 -8.86 3.79
N LEU A 13 0.08 -7.74 3.28
CA LEU A 13 -0.46 -6.42 3.57
C LEU A 13 -1.86 -6.26 2.98
N GLY A 14 -2.80 -5.86 3.84
CA GLY A 14 -4.21 -5.65 3.50
C GLY A 14 -4.60 -4.17 3.39
N PRO A 15 -5.86 -3.88 2.99
CA PRO A 15 -6.37 -2.52 2.83
C PRO A 15 -6.20 -1.65 4.09
N ASP A 16 -6.42 -2.21 5.28
CA ASP A 16 -6.35 -1.48 6.56
C ASP A 16 -4.96 -0.92 6.84
N TRP A 17 -3.91 -1.66 6.46
CA TRP A 17 -2.53 -1.21 6.61
C TRP A 17 -2.26 0.01 5.70
N PHE A 18 -2.72 -0.04 4.45
CA PHE A 18 -2.57 1.08 3.50
C PHE A 18 -3.42 2.29 3.88
N ASN A 19 -4.64 2.07 4.39
CA ASN A 19 -5.51 3.14 4.89
C ASN A 19 -4.88 3.85 6.09
N THR A 20 -4.25 3.09 6.99
CA THR A 20 -3.48 3.65 8.11
C THR A 20 -2.29 4.45 7.59
N LEU A 21 -1.50 3.89 6.68
CA LEU A 21 -0.35 4.58 6.09
C LEU A 21 -0.77 5.88 5.39
N PHE A 22 -1.80 5.85 4.55
CA PHE A 22 -2.27 7.01 3.79
C PHE A 22 -2.77 8.13 4.71
N ALA A 23 -3.52 7.80 5.76
CA ALA A 23 -3.95 8.77 6.75
C ALA A 23 -2.76 9.46 7.43
N GLU A 24 -1.71 8.72 7.76
CA GLU A 24 -0.52 9.25 8.43
C GLU A 24 0.38 10.11 7.52
N ILE A 25 0.46 9.78 6.23
CA ILE A 25 1.26 10.55 5.25
C ILE A 25 0.43 11.61 4.52
N GLY A 26 -0.84 11.79 4.88
CA GLY A 26 -1.72 12.85 4.35
C GLY A 26 -2.26 12.60 2.95
N ILE A 27 -2.34 11.34 2.51
CA ILE A 27 -3.00 10.98 1.25
C ILE A 27 -4.50 10.80 1.51
N ASP A 28 -5.32 11.62 0.86
CA ASP A 28 -6.78 11.49 0.91
C ASP A 28 -7.27 10.34 0.02
N ALA A 29 -7.16 9.11 0.52
CA ALA A 29 -7.63 7.91 -0.17
C ALA A 29 -8.13 6.85 0.83
N GLU A 30 -9.06 6.03 0.36
CA GLU A 30 -9.58 4.86 1.07
C GLU A 30 -9.52 3.65 0.12
N VAL A 31 -8.67 2.70 0.45
CA VAL A 31 -8.51 1.41 -0.23
C VAL A 31 -9.63 0.48 0.21
N LYS A 32 -10.42 0.00 -0.75
CA LYS A 32 -11.44 -1.04 -0.55
C LYS A 32 -10.83 -2.44 -0.63
N SER A 33 -9.99 -2.64 -1.63
CA SER A 33 -9.35 -3.92 -1.96
C SER A 33 -8.01 -3.64 -2.63
N LEU A 34 -7.11 -4.61 -2.59
CA LEU A 34 -5.87 -4.55 -3.35
C LEU A 34 -5.46 -5.92 -3.87
N THR A 35 -4.66 -5.91 -4.93
CA THR A 35 -3.90 -7.08 -5.35
C THR A 35 -2.42 -6.81 -5.13
N SER A 36 -1.70 -7.82 -4.65
CA SER A 36 -0.25 -7.80 -4.46
C SER A 36 0.37 -8.86 -5.37
N LYS A 37 1.49 -8.51 -6.01
CA LYS A 37 2.24 -9.43 -6.87
C LYS A 37 3.73 -9.22 -6.68
N SER A 38 4.46 -10.29 -6.35
CA SER A 38 5.92 -10.27 -6.44
C SER A 38 6.34 -10.07 -7.90
N ILE A 39 7.16 -9.04 -8.14
CA ILE A 39 7.72 -8.72 -9.45
C ILE A 39 9.22 -9.02 -9.53
N GLY A 40 9.71 -9.85 -8.60
CA GLY A 40 11.08 -10.35 -8.56
C GLY A 40 11.94 -9.68 -7.50
N THR A 41 13.19 -10.14 -7.41
CA THR A 41 14.20 -9.62 -6.48
C THR A 41 15.11 -8.66 -7.21
N GLY A 42 15.21 -7.42 -6.72
CA GLY A 42 16.22 -6.47 -7.14
C GLY A 42 17.51 -6.66 -6.36
N GLN A 43 18.49 -5.79 -6.58
CA GLN A 43 19.78 -5.83 -5.87
C GLN A 43 19.65 -5.62 -4.36
N ILE A 44 18.57 -4.94 -3.91
CA ILE A 44 18.37 -4.53 -2.52
C ILE A 44 17.31 -5.40 -1.80
N GLY A 45 16.53 -6.20 -2.53
CA GLY A 45 15.51 -7.05 -1.92
C GLY A 45 14.35 -7.37 -2.86
N GLU A 46 13.27 -7.88 -2.27
CA GLU A 46 12.03 -8.22 -2.99
C GLU A 46 11.31 -6.96 -3.47
N ASN A 47 10.75 -7.04 -4.67
CA ASN A 47 9.87 -6.00 -5.21
C ASN A 47 8.45 -6.57 -5.28
N VAL A 48 7.51 -5.88 -4.65
CA VAL A 48 6.08 -6.20 -4.71
C VAL A 48 5.36 -5.03 -5.37
N ARG A 49 4.51 -5.36 -6.35
CA ARG A 49 3.58 -4.41 -6.95
C ARG A 49 2.23 -4.53 -6.27
N PHE A 50 1.68 -3.38 -5.89
CA PHE A 50 0.32 -3.26 -5.39
C PHE A 50 -0.55 -2.55 -6.42
N VAL A 51 -1.77 -3.04 -6.60
CA VAL A 51 -2.82 -2.37 -7.39
C VAL A 51 -4.01 -2.17 -6.47
N PHE A 52 -4.43 -0.92 -6.30
CA PHE A 52 -5.49 -0.55 -5.37
C PHE A 52 -6.83 -0.37 -6.09
N GLU A 53 -7.87 -0.94 -5.51
CA GLU A 53 -9.26 -0.55 -5.76
C GLU A 53 -9.69 0.38 -4.63
N TYR A 54 -10.01 1.62 -4.99
CA TYR A 54 -10.37 2.64 -4.01
C TYR A 54 -11.88 2.71 -3.79
N ALA A 55 -12.32 2.80 -2.53
CA ALA A 55 -13.64 3.34 -2.18
C ALA A 55 -13.68 4.86 -2.37
N LYS A 56 -12.55 5.54 -2.11
CA LYS A 56 -12.34 6.97 -2.31
C LYS A 56 -10.91 7.24 -2.80
N ALA A 57 -10.76 8.06 -3.83
CA ALA A 57 -9.45 8.47 -4.33
C ALA A 57 -9.41 9.99 -4.58
N GLY A 58 -8.73 10.73 -3.71
CA GLY A 58 -8.45 12.14 -3.91
C GLY A 58 -7.37 12.38 -4.99
N PRO A 59 -7.12 13.64 -5.36
CA PRO A 59 -6.21 13.99 -6.47
C PRO A 59 -4.77 13.47 -6.32
N GLY A 60 -4.31 13.25 -5.08
CA GLY A 60 -2.98 12.74 -4.75
C GLY A 60 -2.90 11.24 -4.48
N ALA A 61 -4.00 10.50 -4.68
CA ALA A 61 -4.00 9.05 -4.49
C ALA A 61 -3.06 8.36 -5.51
N PRO A 62 -2.28 7.34 -5.09
CA PRO A 62 -1.44 6.57 -6.01
C PRO A 62 -2.25 5.99 -7.17
N LYS A 63 -1.75 6.19 -8.39
CA LYS A 63 -2.37 5.71 -9.64
C LYS A 63 -1.61 4.51 -10.20
N THR A 64 -2.31 3.71 -11.00
CA THR A 64 -1.80 2.49 -11.66
C THR A 64 -0.73 2.77 -12.70
#